data_AF-A0A4Q3D9W9-F1
#
_entry.id   AF-A0A4Q3D9W9-F1
#
_cell.length_a   1.000
_cell.length_b   1.000
_cell.length_c   1.000
_cell.angle_alpha   90.00
_cell.angle_beta   90.00
_cell.angle_gamma   90.00
#
_symmetry.space_group_name_H-M   'P 1'
#
loop_
_entity.id
_entity.type
_entity.pdbx_description
1 polymer ?
#
loop_
_entity_poly.entity_id
_entity_poly.type
_entity_poly.pdbx_seq_one_letter_code
_entity_poly.pdbx_strand_id
1 'polypeptide(L)'
;MMTNLPEQSSNSRRSFIKKTGLGGLAALTAASLPAAASTLDDFMPVKEASAKALKPDITIKTIPENMVNGFYGADVKPVATVKLGQLVAIETINTVGINKKNPEEFYQKNNLSIDEHAQEIITILKNIKPEPSGLRGHVLTGPVYIEGIEPGDMLEIQIQDILIRSNYGVNSVWPGGGAIPDDVKTPETFVYRYDKKKQFASFK
;
A
#
# COMPACT_ATOMS: atom_id res chain seq x y z
N MET A 1 18.92 5.15 -55.86
CA MET A 1 19.03 4.06 -54.87
C MET A 1 18.07 4.37 -53.74
N MET A 2 16.89 3.72 -53.75
CA MET A 2 15.95 3.70 -52.63
C MET A 2 16.44 2.69 -51.59
N THR A 3 16.41 3.08 -50.32
CA THR A 3 16.33 2.15 -49.18
C THR A 3 15.28 2.67 -48.22
N ASN A 4 14.06 2.15 -48.37
CA ASN A 4 12.96 2.33 -47.42
C ASN A 4 13.30 1.57 -46.13
N LEU A 5 13.28 2.26 -44.99
CA LEU A 5 13.29 1.65 -43.67
C LEU A 5 11.88 1.13 -43.35
N PRO A 6 11.74 -0.04 -42.70
CA PRO A 6 10.43 -0.61 -42.42
C PRO A 6 9.71 0.17 -41.31
N GLU A 7 8.44 0.47 -41.57
CA GLU A 7 7.49 1.08 -40.65
C GLU A 7 7.24 0.14 -39.46
N GLN A 8 7.62 0.54 -38.24
CA GLN A 8 7.34 -0.25 -37.03
C GLN A 8 5.83 -0.21 -36.73
N SER A 9 5.15 -1.33 -36.95
CA SER A 9 3.74 -1.51 -36.59
C SER A 9 3.58 -1.45 -35.06
N SER A 10 2.99 -0.38 -34.54
CA SER A 10 2.71 -0.20 -33.11
C SER A 10 1.47 -0.98 -32.65
N ASN A 11 1.57 -2.31 -32.65
CA ASN A 11 0.58 -3.17 -31.99
C ASN A 11 0.85 -3.21 -30.47
N SER A 12 0.61 -2.10 -29.79
CA SER A 12 0.54 -2.04 -28.33
C SER A 12 -0.85 -2.45 -27.85
N ARG A 13 -0.95 -3.13 -26.70
CA ARG A 13 -2.22 -3.44 -26.00
C ARG A 13 -3.13 -2.21 -25.82
N ARG A 14 -2.54 -1.01 -25.85
CA ARG A 14 -3.24 0.29 -25.81
C ARG A 14 -4.05 0.62 -27.09
N SER A 15 -3.69 0.07 -28.26
CA SER A 15 -4.44 0.31 -29.50
C SER A 15 -5.71 -0.54 -29.62
N PHE A 16 -5.73 -1.72 -28.95
CA PHE A 16 -6.90 -2.60 -28.88
C PHE A 16 -8.06 -1.95 -28.12
N ILE A 17 -7.80 -1.38 -26.94
CA ILE A 17 -8.83 -0.74 -26.10
C ILE A 17 -9.45 0.49 -26.80
N LYS A 18 -8.64 1.26 -27.54
CA LYS A 18 -9.14 2.40 -28.34
C LYS A 18 -10.05 1.97 -29.50
N LYS A 19 -9.86 0.78 -30.08
CA LYS A 19 -10.68 0.28 -31.20
C LYS A 19 -12.00 -0.36 -30.75
N THR A 20 -12.08 -0.88 -29.53
CA THR A 20 -13.29 -1.55 -29.02
C THR A 20 -14.26 -0.64 -28.26
N GLY A 21 -13.88 0.61 -27.96
CA GLY A 21 -14.71 1.55 -27.21
C GLY A 21 -15.83 2.28 -27.99
N LEU A 22 -15.93 2.08 -29.30
CA LEU A 22 -16.83 2.86 -30.18
C LEU A 22 -17.90 2.01 -30.89
N GLY A 23 -18.39 0.93 -30.26
CA GLY A 23 -19.37 0.03 -30.88
C GLY A 23 -20.50 -0.50 -29.99
N GLY A 24 -20.61 -0.06 -28.73
CA GLY A 24 -21.54 -0.65 -27.75
C GLY A 24 -22.77 0.19 -27.38
N LEU A 25 -23.10 1.24 -28.14
CA LEU A 25 -24.20 2.16 -27.83
C LEU A 25 -25.34 2.03 -28.85
N ALA A 26 -25.94 0.84 -28.95
CA ALA A 26 -27.26 0.70 -29.56
C ALA A 26 -27.92 -0.60 -29.07
N ALA A 27 -29.18 -0.48 -28.65
CA ALA A 27 -30.13 -1.55 -28.30
C ALA A 27 -30.08 -2.11 -26.86
N LEU A 28 -30.51 -1.30 -25.90
CA LEU A 28 -31.30 -1.80 -24.75
C LEU A 28 -32.57 -0.96 -24.65
N THR A 29 -33.56 -1.32 -25.47
CA THR A 29 -34.92 -0.80 -25.39
C THR A 29 -35.65 -1.44 -24.20
N ALA A 30 -36.03 -0.59 -23.25
CA ALA A 30 -37.15 -0.70 -22.31
C ALA A 30 -37.60 -2.11 -21.88
N ALA A 31 -37.04 -2.59 -20.77
CA ALA A 31 -37.76 -3.45 -19.84
C ALA A 31 -37.82 -2.72 -18.49
N SER A 32 -39.01 -2.30 -18.09
CA SER A 32 -39.28 -1.73 -16.76
C SER A 32 -39.14 -2.83 -15.71
N LEU A 33 -37.95 -2.95 -15.12
CA LEU A 33 -37.75 -3.70 -13.89
C LEU A 33 -38.35 -2.88 -12.74
N PRO A 34 -39.21 -3.45 -11.88
CA PRO A 34 -39.60 -2.77 -10.65
C PRO A 34 -38.34 -2.62 -9.80
N ALA A 35 -38.01 -1.38 -9.44
CA ALA A 35 -37.01 -1.09 -8.44
C ALA A 35 -37.53 -1.64 -7.10
N ALA A 36 -37.13 -2.87 -6.77
CA ALA A 36 -37.19 -3.34 -5.40
C ALA A 36 -36.22 -2.45 -4.62
N ALA A 37 -36.76 -1.52 -3.83
CA ALA A 37 -36.00 -0.79 -2.84
C ALA A 37 -35.48 -1.80 -1.82
N SER A 38 -34.25 -2.28 -2.02
CA SER A 38 -33.49 -2.92 -0.97
C SER A 38 -33.24 -1.86 0.10
N THR A 39 -33.94 -2.01 1.23
CA THR A 39 -33.71 -1.23 2.44
C THR A 39 -32.24 -1.34 2.79
N LEU A 40 -31.62 -0.21 3.15
CA LEU A 40 -30.22 -0.10 3.61
C LEU A 40 -29.93 -0.92 4.90
N ASP A 41 -30.91 -1.66 5.41
CA ASP A 41 -30.85 -2.49 6.62
C ASP A 41 -30.19 -3.86 6.41
N ASP A 42 -29.87 -4.25 5.17
CA ASP A 42 -29.22 -5.55 4.89
C ASP A 42 -27.70 -5.55 5.09
N PHE A 43 -27.13 -4.43 5.56
CA PHE A 43 -25.81 -4.47 6.21
C PHE A 43 -25.97 -5.12 7.58
N MET A 44 -26.03 -6.45 7.57
CA MET A 44 -25.85 -7.24 8.79
C MET A 44 -24.61 -6.73 9.52
N PRO A 45 -24.71 -6.32 10.79
CA PRO A 45 -23.52 -6.02 11.57
C PRO A 45 -22.71 -7.31 11.58
N VAL A 46 -21.49 -7.26 11.04
CA VAL A 46 -20.50 -8.32 11.27
C VAL A 46 -20.44 -8.44 12.78
N LYS A 47 -21.00 -9.53 13.29
CA LYS A 47 -20.99 -9.83 14.70
C LYS A 47 -19.52 -9.86 15.08
N GLU A 48 -19.06 -8.86 15.82
CA GLU A 48 -17.70 -8.82 16.36
C GLU A 48 -17.54 -10.12 17.16
N ALA A 49 -16.94 -11.11 16.52
CA ALA A 49 -16.38 -12.22 17.25
C ALA A 49 -15.38 -11.55 18.19
N SER A 50 -15.60 -11.69 19.49
CA SER A 50 -14.61 -11.31 20.49
C SER A 50 -13.38 -12.18 20.22
N ALA A 51 -12.52 -11.69 19.33
CA ALA A 51 -11.30 -12.35 18.95
C ALA A 51 -10.40 -12.23 20.16
N LYS A 52 -10.12 -13.37 20.79
CA LYS A 52 -9.10 -13.45 21.83
C LYS A 52 -7.84 -12.82 21.25
N ALA A 53 -7.29 -11.81 21.92
CA ALA A 53 -6.10 -11.11 21.48
C ALA A 53 -5.01 -12.13 21.11
N LEU A 54 -4.62 -12.13 19.85
CA LEU A 54 -3.59 -13.04 19.36
C LEU A 54 -2.27 -12.66 20.02
N LYS A 55 -1.60 -13.65 20.61
CA LYS A 55 -0.27 -13.46 21.19
C LYS A 55 0.76 -13.91 20.15
N PRO A 56 1.52 -12.99 19.53
CA PRO A 56 2.56 -13.37 18.60
C PRO A 56 3.69 -14.11 19.33
N ASP A 57 4.29 -15.09 18.65
CA ASP A 57 5.49 -15.78 19.13
C ASP A 57 6.72 -14.85 19.05
N ILE A 58 6.73 -13.97 18.04
CA ILE A 58 7.79 -12.99 17.82
C ILE A 58 7.20 -11.69 17.27
N THR A 59 7.79 -10.56 17.69
CA THR A 59 7.45 -9.23 17.18
C THR A 59 8.67 -8.60 16.51
N ILE A 60 8.52 -8.22 15.25
CA ILE A 60 9.52 -7.53 14.46
C ILE A 60 9.17 -6.05 14.43
N LYS A 61 9.94 -5.26 15.17
CA LYS A 61 9.73 -3.81 15.30
C LYS A 61 10.22 -3.04 14.08
N THR A 62 9.59 -1.90 13.82
CA THR A 62 10.04 -0.93 12.82
C THR A 62 11.18 -0.10 13.39
N ILE A 63 12.41 -0.57 13.23
CA ILE A 63 13.64 0.15 13.56
C ILE A 63 14.56 0.15 12.32
N PRO A 64 15.45 1.14 12.15
CA PRO A 64 16.30 1.25 10.96
C PRO A 64 17.06 -0.04 10.61
N GLU A 65 17.48 -0.81 11.62
CA GLU A 65 18.24 -2.04 11.49
C GLU A 65 17.42 -3.19 10.90
N ASN A 66 16.10 -3.16 11.11
CA ASN A 66 15.16 -4.19 10.67
C ASN A 66 14.54 -3.90 9.30
N MET A 67 15.03 -2.88 8.58
CA MET A 67 14.35 -2.35 7.41
C MET A 67 15.25 -2.27 6.18
N VAL A 68 14.64 -2.52 5.02
CA VAL A 68 15.22 -2.26 3.71
C VAL A 68 14.44 -1.14 3.02
N ASN A 69 15.14 -0.32 2.25
CA ASN A 69 14.58 0.84 1.59
C ASN A 69 14.51 0.60 0.08
N GLY A 70 13.31 0.30 -0.43
CA GLY A 70 13.02 0.31 -1.87
C GLY A 70 13.46 -0.90 -2.68
N PHE A 71 13.84 -2.02 -2.05
CA PHE A 71 14.24 -3.23 -2.78
C PHE A 71 13.97 -4.53 -2.02
N TYR A 72 13.99 -5.64 -2.76
CA TYR A 72 14.05 -7.00 -2.24
C TYR A 72 15.39 -7.60 -2.68
N GLY A 73 16.12 -8.26 -1.77
CA GLY A 73 17.39 -8.92 -2.08
C GLY A 73 17.51 -10.23 -1.33
N ALA A 74 17.88 -11.30 -2.03
CA ALA A 74 18.05 -12.64 -1.44
C ALA A 74 19.30 -12.72 -0.54
N ASP A 75 20.24 -11.79 -0.72
CA ASP A 75 21.48 -11.64 0.03
C ASP A 75 21.35 -10.74 1.27
N VAL A 76 20.18 -10.13 1.48
CA VAL A 76 19.94 -9.31 2.66
C VAL A 76 19.84 -10.20 3.89
N LYS A 77 20.68 -9.91 4.90
CA LYS A 77 20.66 -10.64 6.17
C LYS A 77 19.26 -10.57 6.80
N PRO A 78 18.67 -11.71 7.18
CA PRO A 78 17.37 -11.72 7.83
C PRO A 78 17.43 -11.06 9.22
N VAL A 79 16.33 -10.39 9.56
CA VAL A 79 16.17 -9.70 10.85
C VAL A 79 15.58 -10.63 11.91
N ALA A 80 14.93 -11.69 11.47
CA ALA A 80 14.37 -12.76 12.28
C ALA A 80 14.38 -14.08 11.52
N THR A 81 14.49 -15.18 12.27
CA THR A 81 14.31 -16.55 11.77
C THR A 81 13.11 -17.17 12.48
N VAL A 82 12.21 -17.77 11.72
CA VAL A 82 10.97 -18.38 12.22
C VAL A 82 10.75 -19.78 11.66
N LYS A 83 9.93 -20.56 12.36
CA LYS A 83 9.49 -21.89 11.94
C LYS A 83 8.12 -21.80 11.28
N LEU A 84 7.80 -22.80 10.45
CA LEU A 84 6.46 -22.97 9.91
C LEU A 84 5.42 -23.02 11.04
N GLY A 85 4.31 -22.29 10.84
CA GLY A 85 3.21 -22.20 11.80
C GLY A 85 3.39 -21.18 12.93
N GLN A 86 4.53 -20.50 13.05
CA GLN A 86 4.70 -19.45 14.06
C GLN A 86 3.91 -18.18 13.71
N LEU A 87 3.33 -17.56 14.73
CA LEU A 87 2.65 -16.28 14.60
C LEU A 87 3.64 -15.11 14.76
N VAL A 88 3.84 -14.37 13.68
CA VAL A 88 4.78 -13.23 13.62
C VAL A 88 3.98 -11.93 13.59
N ALA A 89 4.19 -11.05 14.57
CA ALA A 89 3.73 -9.67 14.50
C ALA A 89 4.80 -8.82 13.80
N ILE A 90 4.44 -8.21 12.67
CA ILE A 90 5.34 -7.34 11.91
C ILE A 90 4.79 -5.92 11.99
N GLU A 91 5.57 -5.04 12.61
CA GLU A 91 5.27 -3.62 12.56
C GLU A 91 5.61 -3.06 11.16
N THR A 92 4.80 -2.12 10.69
CA THR A 92 5.05 -1.42 9.42
C THR A 92 4.88 0.09 9.62
N ILE A 93 5.42 0.87 8.68
CA ILE A 93 5.28 2.31 8.65
C ILE A 93 4.77 2.77 7.29
N ASN A 94 4.13 3.93 7.29
CA ASN A 94 3.84 4.67 6.07
C ASN A 94 4.77 5.89 5.99
N THR A 95 5.44 6.05 4.85
CA THR A 95 6.34 7.18 4.57
C THR A 95 5.81 8.10 3.46
N VAL A 96 4.61 7.82 2.92
CA VAL A 96 3.98 8.62 1.87
C VAL A 96 3.76 10.05 2.35
N GLY A 97 4.14 11.02 1.52
CA GLY A 97 4.02 12.45 1.83
C GLY A 97 5.11 13.00 2.75
N ILE A 98 5.97 12.15 3.32
CA ILE A 98 7.00 12.56 4.27
C ILE A 98 8.34 12.74 3.54
N ASN A 99 8.90 13.94 3.62
CA ASN A 99 10.21 14.22 3.03
C ASN A 99 11.33 13.70 3.92
N LYS A 100 12.25 12.88 3.39
CA LYS A 100 13.40 12.34 4.14
C LYS A 100 14.30 13.43 4.75
N LYS A 101 14.44 14.60 4.10
CA LYS A 101 15.31 15.69 4.55
C LYS A 101 14.73 16.48 5.72
N ASN A 102 13.41 16.62 5.78
CA ASN A 102 12.71 17.40 6.79
C ASN A 102 11.38 16.71 7.17
N PRO A 103 11.44 15.52 7.79
CA PRO A 103 10.25 14.70 8.01
C PRO A 103 9.25 15.36 8.98
N GLU A 104 9.73 16.21 9.89
CA GLU A 104 8.91 16.97 10.85
C GLU A 104 7.92 17.92 10.16
N GLU A 105 8.27 18.44 8.99
CA GLU A 105 7.45 19.39 8.22
C GLU A 105 6.08 18.81 7.86
N PHE A 106 6.05 17.51 7.53
CA PHE A 106 4.79 16.82 7.22
C PHE A 106 3.81 16.90 8.40
N TYR A 107 4.29 16.67 9.61
CA TYR A 107 3.45 16.68 10.81
C TYR A 107 2.98 18.10 11.12
N GLN A 108 3.87 19.09 11.02
CA GLN A 108 3.56 20.50 11.25
C GLN A 108 2.53 21.03 10.26
N LYS A 109 2.76 20.83 8.95
CA LYS A 109 1.89 21.30 7.86
C LYS A 109 0.48 20.72 7.96
N ASN A 110 0.36 19.48 8.43
CA ASN A 110 -0.92 18.78 8.53
C ASN A 110 -1.55 18.88 9.91
N ASN A 111 -1.02 19.67 10.86
CA ASN A 111 -1.50 19.77 12.24
C ASN A 111 -1.61 18.38 12.93
N LEU A 112 -0.62 17.52 12.74
CA LEU A 112 -0.48 16.23 13.41
C LEU A 112 0.44 16.37 14.62
N SER A 113 0.12 15.68 15.71
CA SER A 113 1.03 15.57 16.85
C SER A 113 2.25 14.73 16.49
N ILE A 114 3.44 15.13 16.94
CA ILE A 114 4.63 14.28 16.90
C ILE A 114 4.58 13.33 18.11
N ASP A 115 3.76 12.29 17.99
CA ASP A 115 3.66 11.21 18.97
C ASP A 115 4.81 10.20 18.83
N GLU A 116 4.80 9.14 19.64
CA GLU A 116 5.83 8.09 19.61
C GLU A 116 5.98 7.46 18.21
N HIS A 117 4.86 7.19 17.53
CA HIS A 117 4.87 6.61 16.19
C HIS A 117 5.47 7.57 15.15
N ALA A 118 5.15 8.87 15.24
CA ALA A 118 5.78 9.88 14.40
C ALA A 118 7.30 9.97 14.62
N GLN A 119 7.75 9.89 15.88
CA GLN A 119 9.18 9.89 16.23
C GLN A 119 9.91 8.66 15.69
N GLU A 120 9.28 7.48 15.71
CA GLU A 120 9.80 6.26 15.08
C GLU A 120 10.00 6.49 13.57
N ILE A 121 8.99 7.00 12.87
CA ILE A 121 9.07 7.27 11.43
C ILE A 121 10.20 8.26 11.12
N ILE A 122 10.29 9.36 11.89
CA ILE A 122 11.36 10.37 11.73
C ILE A 122 12.74 9.73 11.93
N THR A 123 12.89 8.90 12.97
CA THR A 123 14.13 8.17 13.27
C THR A 123 14.50 7.23 12.14
N ILE A 124 13.54 6.47 11.61
CA ILE A 124 13.75 5.55 10.49
C ILE A 124 14.18 6.31 9.25
N LEU A 125 13.47 7.37 8.86
CA LEU A 125 13.80 8.12 7.65
C LEU A 125 15.18 8.79 7.70
N LYS A 126 15.67 9.15 8.90
CA LYS A 126 16.99 9.74 9.09
C LYS A 126 18.12 8.72 9.09
N ASN A 127 17.87 7.49 9.56
CA ASN A 127 18.93 6.52 9.85
C ASN A 127 18.89 5.25 8.97
N ILE A 128 17.82 5.06 8.18
CA ILE A 128 17.72 3.89 7.31
C ILE A 128 18.81 3.91 6.24
N LYS A 129 19.32 2.72 5.92
CA LYS A 129 20.30 2.55 4.86
C LYS A 129 19.72 3.03 3.52
N PRO A 130 20.52 3.73 2.69
CA PRO A 130 20.06 4.20 1.39
C PRO A 130 19.74 3.02 0.47
N GLU A 131 18.86 3.25 -0.50
CA GLU A 131 18.57 2.25 -1.53
C GLU A 131 19.82 1.97 -2.39
N PRO A 132 20.16 0.70 -2.70
CA PRO A 132 21.41 0.36 -3.38
C PRO A 132 21.51 0.82 -4.84
N SER A 133 20.39 1.15 -5.49
CA SER A 133 20.34 1.31 -6.95
C SER A 133 19.44 2.45 -7.44
N GLY A 134 19.15 3.45 -6.60
CA GLY A 134 18.22 4.54 -6.93
C GLY A 134 16.80 4.07 -7.20
N LEU A 135 16.50 2.81 -6.85
CA LEU A 135 15.17 2.24 -6.90
C LEU A 135 14.29 2.98 -5.90
N ARG A 136 13.20 3.56 -6.42
CA ARG A 136 12.18 4.19 -5.61
C ARG A 136 11.18 3.10 -5.20
N GLY A 137 11.00 2.91 -3.90
CA GLY A 137 10.05 1.94 -3.39
C GLY A 137 9.68 2.20 -1.93
N HIS A 138 8.95 1.25 -1.35
CA HIS A 138 8.52 1.31 0.03
C HIS A 138 9.66 0.99 1.00
N VAL A 139 9.53 1.50 2.21
CA VAL A 139 10.34 1.02 3.33
C VAL A 139 9.69 -0.27 3.83
N LEU A 140 10.45 -1.36 3.86
CA LEU A 140 9.95 -2.70 4.16
C LEU A 140 10.61 -3.21 5.44
N THR A 141 9.80 -3.69 6.38
CA THR A 141 10.28 -4.40 7.58
C THR A 141 10.62 -5.84 7.21
N GLY A 142 11.85 -6.28 7.50
CA GLY A 142 12.35 -7.62 7.15
C GLY A 142 13.77 -7.60 6.58
N PRO A 143 14.19 -8.68 5.90
CA PRO A 143 13.44 -9.90 5.58
C PRO A 143 13.34 -10.88 6.76
N VAL A 144 12.34 -11.76 6.71
CA VAL A 144 12.15 -12.85 7.68
C VAL A 144 12.58 -14.16 7.02
N TYR A 145 13.51 -14.88 7.65
CA TYR A 145 13.92 -16.20 7.20
C TYR A 145 13.00 -17.27 7.80
N ILE A 146 12.59 -18.25 6.99
CA ILE A 146 11.77 -19.37 7.46
C ILE A 146 12.63 -20.63 7.39
N GLU A 147 12.67 -21.41 8.46
CA GLU A 147 13.45 -22.64 8.53
C GLU A 147 12.87 -23.74 7.64
N GLY A 148 13.74 -24.44 6.91
CA GLY A 148 13.40 -25.67 6.19
C GLY A 148 12.66 -25.47 4.86
N ILE A 149 12.56 -24.24 4.34
CA ILE A 149 12.03 -23.97 3.00
C ILE A 149 13.14 -23.90 1.95
N GLU A 150 12.85 -24.43 0.76
CA GLU A 150 13.76 -24.50 -0.38
C GLU A 150 13.15 -23.86 -1.65
N PRO A 151 13.97 -23.45 -2.63
CA PRO A 151 13.46 -22.95 -3.91
C PRO A 151 12.55 -23.98 -4.60
N GLY A 152 11.31 -23.58 -4.85
CA GLY A 152 10.26 -24.45 -5.41
C GLY A 152 9.09 -24.68 -4.45
N ASP A 153 9.30 -24.44 -3.15
CA ASP A 153 8.23 -24.49 -2.16
C ASP A 153 7.23 -23.34 -2.32
N MET A 154 6.01 -23.57 -1.85
CA MET A 154 4.96 -22.56 -1.74
C MET A 154 4.85 -22.09 -0.29
N LEU A 155 4.88 -20.77 -0.09
CA LEU A 155 4.61 -20.17 1.21
C LEU A 155 3.16 -19.69 1.28
N GLU A 156 2.42 -20.19 2.26
CA GLU A 156 1.15 -19.61 2.68
C GLU A 156 1.40 -18.59 3.80
N ILE A 157 0.90 -17.36 3.61
CA ILE A 157 0.93 -16.31 4.63
C ILE A 157 -0.51 -15.98 4.99
N GLN A 158 -0.93 -16.36 6.20
CA GLN A 158 -2.24 -16.02 6.73
C GLN A 158 -2.16 -14.75 7.58
N ILE A 159 -2.80 -13.67 7.14
CA ILE A 159 -2.92 -12.43 7.92
C ILE A 159 -4.04 -12.62 8.93
N GLN A 160 -3.67 -12.84 10.20
CA GLN A 160 -4.63 -13.14 11.27
C GLN A 160 -5.27 -11.89 11.88
N ASP A 161 -4.52 -10.78 11.97
CA ASP A 161 -4.99 -9.52 12.55
C ASP A 161 -4.21 -8.32 11.98
N ILE A 162 -4.82 -7.14 12.01
CA ILE A 162 -4.22 -5.88 11.57
C ILE A 162 -4.57 -4.78 12.58
N LEU A 163 -3.56 -4.23 13.24
CA LEU A 163 -3.71 -3.12 14.18
C LEU A 163 -3.19 -1.81 13.57
N ILE A 164 -4.05 -0.81 13.51
CA ILE A 164 -3.70 0.52 12.99
C ILE A 164 -2.99 1.33 14.08
N ARG A 165 -1.70 1.59 13.87
CA ARG A 165 -0.84 2.34 14.82
C ARG A 165 -1.10 3.85 14.74
N SER A 166 -1.18 4.39 13.52
CA SER A 166 -1.37 5.82 13.26
C SER A 166 -2.81 6.28 13.54
N ASN A 167 -2.97 7.57 13.85
CA ASN A 167 -4.26 8.26 13.90
C ASN A 167 -4.55 9.03 12.59
N TYR A 168 -3.85 8.67 11.50
CA TYR A 168 -4.01 9.27 10.20
C TYR A 168 -3.66 8.30 9.07
N GLY A 169 -4.23 8.55 7.89
CA GLY A 169 -3.87 7.93 6.62
C GLY A 169 -3.45 9.00 5.61
N VAL A 170 -2.70 8.60 4.58
CA VAL A 170 -2.21 9.53 3.55
C VAL A 170 -2.51 8.98 2.18
N ASN A 171 -3.04 9.83 1.30
CA ASN A 171 -3.11 9.58 -0.12
C ASN A 171 -2.36 10.70 -0.85
N SER A 172 -1.61 10.35 -1.90
CA SER A 172 -0.94 11.32 -2.75
C SER A 172 -1.27 11.05 -4.21
N VAL A 173 -1.48 12.13 -4.96
CA VAL A 173 -1.67 12.11 -6.41
C VAL A 173 -0.58 12.96 -7.04
N TRP A 174 -0.16 12.62 -8.24
CA TRP A 174 0.82 13.40 -9.01
C TRP A 174 0.55 13.29 -10.51
N PRO A 175 0.94 14.32 -11.30
CA PRO A 175 0.79 14.28 -12.75
C PRO A 175 1.51 13.10 -13.38
N GLY A 176 0.87 12.43 -14.34
CA GLY A 176 1.42 11.24 -15.00
C GLY A 176 1.35 9.96 -14.16
N GLY A 177 0.80 10.01 -12.94
CA GLY A 177 0.64 8.87 -12.04
C GLY A 177 -0.80 8.36 -11.93
N GLY A 178 -0.95 7.12 -11.46
CA GLY A 178 -2.26 6.52 -11.17
C GLY A 178 -3.05 6.12 -12.42
N ALA A 179 -4.36 5.93 -12.24
CA ALA A 179 -5.28 5.47 -13.29
C ALA A 179 -5.75 6.58 -14.24
N ILE A 180 -5.67 7.85 -13.81
CA ILE A 180 -6.10 9.06 -14.55
C ILE A 180 -4.93 10.06 -14.67
N PRO A 181 -3.82 9.65 -15.32
CA PRO A 181 -2.56 10.41 -15.32
C PRO A 181 -2.66 11.79 -15.95
N ASP A 182 -3.61 11.99 -16.88
CA ASP A 182 -3.80 13.23 -17.61
C ASP A 182 -4.70 14.23 -16.86
N ASP A 183 -5.51 13.78 -15.91
CA ASP A 183 -6.46 14.65 -15.18
C ASP A 183 -5.82 15.32 -13.96
N VAL A 184 -4.81 14.67 -13.36
CA VAL A 184 -4.05 15.23 -12.25
C VAL A 184 -3.05 16.26 -12.79
N LYS A 185 -3.34 17.56 -12.60
CA LYS A 185 -2.48 18.66 -13.09
C LYS A 185 -1.39 19.07 -12.10
N THR A 186 -1.63 18.85 -10.80
CA THR A 186 -0.74 19.24 -9.71
C THR A 186 -0.57 18.09 -8.72
N PRO A 187 0.63 17.91 -8.13
CA PRO A 187 0.79 16.97 -7.03
C PRO A 187 0.02 17.44 -5.81
N GLU A 188 -0.77 16.55 -5.22
CA GLU A 188 -1.51 16.82 -4.00
C GLU A 188 -1.35 15.66 -3.02
N THR A 189 -1.45 15.97 -1.73
CA THR A 189 -1.38 14.99 -0.65
C THR A 189 -2.49 15.27 0.33
N PHE A 190 -3.35 14.28 0.49
CA PHE A 190 -4.51 14.29 1.37
C PHE A 190 -4.19 13.52 2.64
N VAL A 191 -4.41 14.14 3.79
CA VAL A 191 -4.24 13.51 5.11
C VAL A 191 -5.61 13.31 5.74
N TYR A 192 -5.98 12.05 5.95
CA TYR A 192 -7.24 11.67 6.56
C TYR A 192 -7.03 11.40 8.03
N ARG A 193 -7.87 11.95 8.90
CA ARG A 193 -7.81 11.68 10.35
C ARG A 193 -8.54 10.38 10.65
N TYR A 194 -7.91 9.53 11.44
CA TYR A 194 -8.45 8.22 11.85
C TYR A 194 -8.68 8.18 13.35
N ASP A 195 -9.93 7.93 13.75
CA ASP A 195 -10.28 7.71 15.16
C ASP A 195 -10.18 6.22 15.46
N LYS A 196 -9.12 5.82 16.18
CA LYS A 196 -8.87 4.43 16.53
C LYS A 196 -9.95 3.81 17.41
N LYS A 197 -10.65 4.61 18.23
CA LYS A 197 -11.69 4.09 19.15
C LYS A 197 -12.99 3.80 18.41
N LYS A 198 -13.32 4.65 17.45
CA LYS A 198 -14.55 4.55 16.66
C LYS A 198 -14.36 3.83 15.32
N GLN A 199 -13.12 3.50 14.96
CA GLN A 199 -12.72 2.86 13.71
C GLN A 199 -13.28 3.54 12.45
N PHE A 200 -13.24 4.88 12.41
CA PHE A 200 -13.66 5.65 11.24
C PHE A 200 -12.61 6.67 10.83
N ALA A 201 -12.56 6.95 9.52
CA ALA A 201 -11.75 8.01 8.94
C ALA A 201 -12.63 9.21 8.54
N SER A 202 -12.15 10.42 8.80
CA SER A 202 -12.79 11.65 8.35
C SER A 202 -12.10 12.18 7.09
N PHE A 203 -12.90 12.39 6.04
CA PHE A 203 -12.52 13.02 4.79
C PHE A 203 -13.08 14.44 4.84
N LYS A 204 -12.26 15.41 5.27
CA LYS A 204 -12.61 16.83 5.32
C LYS A 204 -11.62 17.61 4.48
#